data_AF-A0A831YDJ1-F1
#
_entry.id   AF-A0A831YDJ1-F1
#
_cell.length_a   1.000
_cell.length_b   1.000
_cell.length_c   1.000
_cell.angle_alpha   90.00
_cell.angle_beta   90.00
_cell.angle_gamma   90.00
#
_symmetry.space_group_name_H-M   'P 1'
#
loop_
_entity.id
_entity.type
_entity.pdbx_description
1 polymer ?
#
loop_
_entity_poly.entity_id
_entity_poly.type
_entity_poly.pdbx_seq_one_letter_code
_entity_poly.pdbx_strand_id
1 'polypeptide(L)'
;MEDIYAFVLALLLVYNNSLVLLGPTAWGTGVGPRKALAVAVVAQLLGVATSSMTPLRLDLTMFLYIALLYLLLSLAKISLPVSVVGYAISSFKPEAVVLWLTSPAVSLATYVWCRVLKRGGGLPLPSLFLVMYAFGYNNVALFSHNLILTASATALGTYLGLGFSRWVADLVALRSRTAVAINLSVAVGAFIGILAGIPISFTLVAYSAMLVASYSFSMRVVKIEKFVKAYLGIVAALLAAFIFHVAEPLLQSPASQAS
;
A
#
# COMPACT_ATOMS: atom_id res chain seq x y z
N MET A 1 21.28 -8.44 -9.68
CA MET A 1 20.14 -9.37 -9.54
C MET A 1 19.15 -8.86 -8.49
N GLU A 2 19.60 -8.47 -7.30
CA GLU A 2 18.77 -7.83 -6.27
C GLU A 2 17.95 -6.63 -6.80
N ASP A 3 18.55 -5.75 -7.60
CA ASP A 3 17.84 -4.64 -8.26
C ASP A 3 16.64 -5.07 -9.10
N ILE A 4 16.71 -6.25 -9.74
CA ILE A 4 15.63 -6.81 -10.55
C ILE A 4 14.51 -7.35 -9.64
N TYR A 5 14.88 -8.01 -8.55
CA TYR A 5 13.92 -8.49 -7.55
C TYR A 5 13.16 -7.31 -6.92
N ALA A 6 13.90 -6.29 -6.52
CA ALA A 6 13.35 -5.05 -6.00
C ALA A 6 12.43 -4.35 -7.02
N PHE A 7 12.85 -4.27 -8.28
CA PHE A 7 12.02 -3.75 -9.37
C PHE A 7 10.69 -4.49 -9.50
N VAL A 8 10.70 -5.82 -9.54
CA VAL A 8 9.49 -6.65 -9.68
C VAL A 8 8.57 -6.47 -8.47
N LEU A 9 9.11 -6.53 -7.25
CA LEU A 9 8.31 -6.37 -6.03
C LEU A 9 7.75 -4.93 -5.91
N ALA A 10 8.53 -3.92 -6.26
CA ALA A 10 8.08 -2.52 -6.33
C ALA A 10 6.96 -2.35 -7.35
N LEU A 11 7.10 -2.93 -8.54
CA LEU A 11 6.08 -2.86 -9.59
C LEU A 11 4.75 -3.45 -9.11
N LEU A 12 4.79 -4.66 -8.50
CA LEU A 12 3.60 -5.33 -7.96
C LEU A 12 2.99 -4.54 -6.79
N LEU A 13 3.83 -4.02 -5.89
CA LEU A 13 3.41 -3.18 -4.77
C LEU A 13 2.68 -1.92 -5.27
N VAL A 14 3.29 -1.18 -6.20
CA VAL A 14 2.74 0.07 -6.74
C VAL A 14 1.46 -0.22 -7.53
N TYR A 15 1.45 -1.28 -8.36
CA TYR A 15 0.27 -1.72 -9.08
C TYR A 15 -0.91 -1.96 -8.12
N ASN A 16 -0.74 -2.80 -7.11
CA ASN A 16 -1.80 -3.17 -6.19
C ASN A 16 -2.32 -1.97 -5.39
N ASN A 17 -1.43 -1.15 -4.84
CA ASN A 17 -1.88 0.00 -4.04
C ASN A 17 -2.50 1.10 -4.91
N SER A 18 -2.06 1.26 -6.16
CA SER A 18 -2.67 2.20 -7.10
C SER A 18 -4.13 1.82 -7.44
N LEU A 19 -4.50 0.54 -7.40
CA LEU A 19 -5.90 0.11 -7.57
C LEU A 19 -6.84 0.77 -6.53
N VAL A 20 -6.32 1.03 -5.32
CA VAL A 20 -7.11 1.47 -4.16
C VAL A 20 -6.91 2.96 -3.87
N LEU A 21 -5.68 3.46 -3.94
CA LEU A 21 -5.35 4.86 -3.61
C LEU A 21 -5.66 5.84 -4.75
N LEU A 22 -5.45 5.42 -6.00
CA LEU A 22 -5.60 6.30 -7.15
C LEU A 22 -7.06 6.39 -7.62
N GLY A 23 -7.76 5.25 -7.60
CA GLY A 23 -9.11 5.10 -8.12
C GLY A 23 -10.13 6.14 -7.60
N PRO A 24 -10.22 6.39 -6.28
CA PRO A 24 -11.16 7.36 -5.72
C PRO A 24 -11.00 8.77 -6.30
N THR A 25 -9.76 9.19 -6.56
CA THR A 25 -9.49 10.52 -7.13
C THR A 25 -9.62 10.54 -8.64
N ALA A 26 -9.10 9.52 -9.32
CA ALA A 26 -9.14 9.43 -10.78
C ALA A 26 -10.57 9.38 -11.34
N TRP A 27 -11.45 8.61 -10.67
CA TRP A 27 -12.80 8.31 -11.17
C TRP A 27 -13.92 8.99 -10.34
N GLY A 28 -13.67 9.36 -9.08
CA GLY A 28 -14.71 9.88 -8.18
C GLY A 28 -14.81 11.41 -8.08
N THR A 29 -13.73 12.17 -8.31
CA THR A 29 -13.70 13.61 -8.01
C THR A 29 -13.83 14.54 -9.23
N GLY A 30 -13.99 14.00 -10.44
CA GLY A 30 -14.03 14.79 -11.69
C GLY A 30 -12.66 15.32 -12.16
N VAL A 31 -11.57 14.99 -11.46
CA VAL A 31 -10.18 15.34 -11.86
C VAL A 31 -9.78 14.63 -13.16
N GLY A 32 -10.24 13.40 -13.32
CA GLY A 32 -9.94 12.55 -14.46
C GLY A 32 -8.63 11.76 -14.32
N PRO A 33 -8.51 10.63 -15.04
CA PRO A 33 -7.44 9.66 -14.85
C PRO A 33 -6.05 10.20 -15.20
N ARG A 34 -5.91 10.98 -16.27
CA ARG A 34 -4.60 11.49 -16.73
C ARG A 34 -3.95 12.44 -15.72
N LYS A 35 -4.73 13.38 -15.16
CA LYS A 35 -4.24 14.33 -14.16
C LYS A 35 -3.91 13.62 -12.85
N ALA A 36 -4.77 12.70 -12.41
CA ALA A 36 -4.53 11.90 -11.22
C ALA A 36 -3.24 11.05 -11.36
N LEU A 37 -3.01 10.43 -12.52
CA LEU A 37 -1.79 9.67 -12.82
C LEU A 37 -0.53 10.52 -12.65
N ALA A 38 -0.48 11.67 -13.32
CA ALA A 38 0.69 12.55 -13.28
C ALA A 38 1.00 12.99 -11.85
N VAL A 39 -0.01 13.43 -11.11
CA VAL A 39 0.15 13.86 -9.71
C VAL A 39 0.61 12.69 -8.83
N ALA A 40 0.05 11.50 -9.02
CA ALA A 40 0.41 10.32 -8.24
C ALA A 40 1.85 9.85 -8.50
N VAL A 41 2.29 9.83 -9.76
CA VAL A 41 3.67 9.45 -10.10
C VAL A 41 4.66 10.45 -9.54
N VAL A 42 4.44 11.75 -9.77
CA VAL A 42 5.33 12.81 -9.24
C VAL A 42 5.42 12.75 -7.72
N ALA A 43 4.28 12.60 -7.04
CA ALA A 43 4.24 12.50 -5.59
C ALA A 43 5.00 11.28 -5.06
N GLN A 44 4.78 10.09 -5.65
CA GLN A 44 5.49 8.87 -5.26
C GLN A 44 7.00 9.00 -5.44
N LEU A 45 7.46 9.52 -6.58
CA LEU A 45 8.89 9.71 -6.85
C LEU A 45 9.51 10.70 -5.87
N LEU A 46 8.81 11.79 -5.56
CA LEU A 46 9.27 12.74 -4.54
C LEU A 46 9.33 12.08 -3.15
N GLY A 47 8.34 11.26 -2.82
CA GLY A 47 8.31 10.48 -1.59
C GLY A 47 9.51 9.54 -1.48
N VAL A 48 9.81 8.79 -2.54
CA VAL A 48 10.99 7.91 -2.61
C VAL A 48 12.27 8.73 -2.43
N ALA A 49 12.43 9.82 -3.18
CA ALA A 49 13.65 10.63 -3.17
C ALA A 49 13.93 11.32 -1.84
N THR A 50 12.90 11.55 -1.02
CA THR A 50 13.02 12.21 0.29
C THR A 50 12.91 11.24 1.47
N SER A 51 12.78 9.93 1.19
CA SER A 51 12.57 8.93 2.22
C SER A 51 13.81 8.69 3.08
N SER A 52 13.59 8.51 4.38
CA SER A 52 14.58 7.99 5.32
C SER A 52 14.46 6.48 5.53
N MET A 53 13.51 5.81 4.87
CA MET A 53 13.34 4.36 4.98
C MET A 53 14.57 3.64 4.42
N THR A 54 15.06 2.66 5.16
CA THR A 54 16.16 1.81 4.71
C THR A 54 15.65 0.79 3.69
N PRO A 55 16.24 0.69 2.48
CA PRO A 55 15.87 -0.34 1.51
C PRO A 55 16.05 -1.76 2.08
N LEU A 56 15.12 -2.65 1.76
CA LEU A 56 15.13 -4.05 2.18
C LEU A 56 16.19 -4.81 1.40
N ARG A 57 17.06 -5.56 2.08
CA ARG A 57 17.98 -6.46 1.38
C ARG A 57 17.19 -7.66 0.85
N LEU A 58 17.23 -7.89 -0.46
CA LEU A 58 16.46 -8.93 -1.13
C LEU A 58 17.40 -9.95 -1.76
N ASP A 59 17.51 -11.11 -1.13
CA ASP A 59 18.13 -12.27 -1.74
C ASP A 59 17.14 -13.04 -2.64
N LEU A 60 17.64 -14.06 -3.33
CA LEU A 60 16.82 -14.88 -4.22
C LEU A 60 15.72 -15.64 -3.44
N THR A 61 16.04 -16.14 -2.25
CA THR A 61 15.13 -16.97 -1.44
C THR A 61 13.93 -16.15 -0.98
N MET A 62 14.19 -14.97 -0.41
CA MET A 62 13.15 -14.02 0.01
C MET A 62 12.32 -13.56 -1.18
N PHE A 63 12.95 -13.25 -2.32
CA PHE A 63 12.22 -12.87 -3.53
C PHE A 63 11.27 -13.98 -4.00
N LEU A 64 11.76 -15.22 -4.15
CA LEU A 64 10.94 -16.34 -4.60
C LEU A 64 9.80 -16.64 -3.61
N TYR A 65 10.07 -16.54 -2.32
CA TYR A 65 9.06 -16.73 -1.28
C TYR A 65 7.94 -15.70 -1.35
N ILE A 66 8.29 -14.41 -1.44
CA ILE A 66 7.30 -13.33 -1.57
C ILE A 66 6.54 -13.44 -2.89
N ALA A 67 7.22 -13.77 -4.00
CA ALA A 67 6.60 -13.93 -5.31
C ALA A 67 5.59 -15.11 -5.32
N LEU A 68 5.95 -16.23 -4.71
CA LEU A 68 5.05 -17.39 -4.58
C LEU A 68 3.83 -17.05 -3.73
N LEU A 69 4.04 -16.42 -2.57
CA LEU A 69 2.93 -15.95 -1.71
C LEU A 69 2.02 -14.98 -2.45
N TYR A 70 2.61 -14.05 -3.20
CA TYR A 70 1.86 -13.10 -4.00
C TYR A 70 0.97 -13.83 -5.01
N LEU A 71 1.53 -14.81 -5.74
CA LEU A 71 0.79 -15.61 -6.71
C LEU A 71 -0.36 -16.39 -6.03
N LEU A 72 -0.07 -17.13 -4.95
CA LEU A 72 -1.06 -17.96 -4.25
C LEU A 72 -2.20 -17.11 -3.66
N LEU A 73 -1.88 -16.00 -3.00
CA LEU A 73 -2.90 -15.10 -2.46
C LEU A 73 -3.70 -14.40 -3.57
N SER A 74 -3.05 -14.04 -4.68
CA SER A 74 -3.75 -13.48 -5.85
C SER A 74 -4.77 -14.46 -6.44
N LEU A 75 -4.46 -15.76 -6.49
CA LEU A 75 -5.40 -16.81 -6.89
C LEU A 75 -6.60 -16.88 -5.93
N ALA A 76 -6.38 -16.70 -4.63
CA ALA A 76 -7.43 -16.58 -3.62
C ALA A 76 -8.13 -15.20 -3.62
N LYS A 77 -7.76 -14.29 -4.53
CA LYS A 77 -8.24 -12.90 -4.61
C LYS A 77 -7.98 -12.11 -3.33
N ILE A 78 -6.88 -12.41 -2.65
CA ILE A 78 -6.35 -11.70 -1.48
C ILE A 78 -5.11 -10.93 -1.93
N SER A 79 -5.04 -9.62 -1.64
CA SER A 79 -3.87 -8.82 -1.97
C SER A 79 -2.81 -9.01 -0.88
N LEU A 80 -1.62 -9.46 -1.27
CA LEU A 80 -0.47 -9.54 -0.37
C LEU A 80 0.07 -8.11 -0.11
N PRO A 81 0.18 -7.66 1.15
CA PRO A 81 0.86 -6.41 1.47
C PRO A 81 2.38 -6.61 1.37
N VAL A 82 2.93 -6.45 0.16
CA VAL A 82 4.35 -6.74 -0.18
C VAL A 82 5.34 -6.01 0.74
N SER A 83 5.08 -4.75 1.09
CA SER A 83 5.94 -3.99 2.01
C SER A 83 5.92 -4.53 3.44
N VAL A 84 4.76 -5.02 3.90
CA VAL A 84 4.60 -5.58 5.26
C VAL A 84 5.29 -6.93 5.35
N VAL A 85 5.06 -7.85 4.41
CA VAL A 85 5.73 -9.17 4.42
C VAL A 85 7.24 -9.02 4.25
N GLY A 86 7.69 -8.14 3.34
CA GLY A 86 9.11 -7.89 3.14
C GLY A 86 9.79 -7.34 4.39
N TYR A 87 9.18 -6.34 5.03
CA TYR A 87 9.70 -5.80 6.28
C TYR A 87 9.66 -6.83 7.41
N ALA A 88 8.56 -7.56 7.55
CA ALA A 88 8.38 -8.56 8.61
C ALA A 88 9.43 -9.69 8.52
N ILE A 89 9.78 -10.15 7.31
CA ILE A 89 10.85 -11.12 7.08
C ILE A 89 12.22 -10.52 7.44
N SER A 90 12.46 -9.24 7.13
CA SER A 90 13.76 -8.62 7.41
C SER A 90 13.96 -8.22 8.89
N SER A 91 12.89 -7.86 9.59
CA SER A 91 12.93 -7.28 10.94
C SER A 91 11.58 -7.45 11.63
N PHE A 92 11.35 -8.63 12.21
CA PHE A 92 10.12 -8.94 12.93
C PHE A 92 10.06 -8.25 14.32
N LYS A 93 9.46 -7.06 14.37
CA LYS A 93 9.32 -6.26 15.61
C LYS A 93 7.89 -6.31 16.16
N PRO A 94 7.68 -6.53 17.47
CA PRO A 94 6.34 -6.53 18.07
C PRO A 94 5.57 -5.24 17.82
N GLU A 95 6.23 -4.09 17.85
CA GLU A 95 5.62 -2.78 17.62
C GLU A 95 5.07 -2.66 16.19
N ALA A 96 5.75 -3.27 15.20
CA ALA A 96 5.28 -3.32 13.82
C ALA A 96 4.05 -4.21 13.67
N VAL A 97 4.02 -5.36 14.34
CA VAL A 97 2.86 -6.26 14.38
C VAL A 97 1.64 -5.54 14.95
N VAL A 98 1.81 -4.86 16.10
CA VAL A 98 0.75 -4.06 16.71
C VAL A 98 0.27 -3.00 15.72
N LEU A 99 1.18 -2.21 15.14
CA LEU A 99 0.85 -1.16 14.18
C LEU A 99 0.01 -1.69 13.01
N TRP A 100 0.39 -2.83 12.42
CA TRP A 100 -0.34 -3.40 11.27
C TRP A 100 -1.71 -3.96 11.66
N LEU A 101 -1.84 -4.62 12.80
CA LEU A 101 -3.11 -5.16 13.26
C LEU A 101 -4.07 -4.07 13.72
N THR A 102 -3.54 -2.96 14.26
CA THR A 102 -4.33 -1.81 14.72
C THR A 102 -4.46 -0.69 13.68
N SER A 103 -3.82 -0.80 12.51
CA SER A 103 -3.89 0.25 11.47
C SER A 103 -5.31 0.63 11.04
N PRO A 104 -6.33 -0.25 11.07
CA PRO A 104 -7.72 0.15 10.82
C PRO A 104 -8.24 1.23 11.78
N ALA A 105 -7.71 1.34 13.01
CA ALA A 105 -8.14 2.35 13.97
C ALA A 105 -7.88 3.78 13.47
N VAL A 106 -6.83 4.00 12.69
CA VAL A 106 -6.50 5.31 12.11
C VAL A 106 -7.59 5.79 11.15
N SER A 107 -8.33 4.86 10.54
CA SER A 107 -9.47 5.17 9.67
C SER A 107 -10.65 5.80 10.42
N LEU A 108 -10.67 5.81 11.76
CA LEU A 108 -11.64 6.61 12.52
C LEU A 108 -11.46 8.12 12.27
N ALA A 109 -10.25 8.57 11.91
CA ALA A 109 -10.02 9.95 11.48
C ALA A 109 -10.87 10.32 10.26
N THR A 110 -11.24 9.34 9.42
CA THR A 110 -12.14 9.55 8.28
C THR A 110 -13.47 10.13 8.74
N TYR A 111 -14.01 9.70 9.89
CA TYR A 111 -15.25 10.24 10.45
C TYR A 111 -15.16 11.75 10.71
N VAL A 112 -14.04 12.20 11.28
CA VAL A 112 -13.78 13.61 11.56
C VAL A 112 -13.67 14.39 10.25
N TRP A 113 -12.90 13.90 9.28
CA TRP A 113 -12.78 14.55 7.96
C TRP A 113 -14.11 14.63 7.23
N CYS A 114 -14.93 13.59 7.34
CA CYS A 114 -16.28 13.55 6.78
C CYS A 114 -17.21 14.61 7.38
N ARG A 115 -16.92 15.15 8.58
CA ARG A 115 -17.66 16.26 9.19
C ARG A 115 -17.05 17.62 8.88
N VAL A 116 -15.71 17.73 8.91
CA VAL A 116 -14.99 19.02 8.77
C VAL A 116 -14.90 19.50 7.33
N LEU A 117 -14.65 18.61 6.36
CA LEU A 117 -14.43 19.01 4.98
C LEU A 117 -15.70 19.66 4.40
N LYS A 118 -15.66 20.89 3.91
CA LYS A 118 -16.84 21.50 3.27
C LYS A 118 -16.98 21.04 1.82
N ARG A 119 -18.16 21.24 1.22
CA ARG A 119 -18.34 21.07 -0.24
C ARG A 119 -17.56 22.19 -0.95
N GLY A 120 -16.30 21.93 -1.26
CA GLY A 120 -15.43 22.83 -2.02
C GLY A 120 -14.57 22.04 -3.01
N GLY A 121 -14.43 22.56 -4.23
CA GLY A 121 -13.58 21.97 -5.27
C GLY A 121 -12.16 22.52 -5.15
N GLY A 122 -11.20 21.68 -4.77
CA GLY A 122 -9.78 22.08 -4.74
C GLY A 122 -8.86 21.12 -4.00
N LEU A 123 -9.40 20.35 -3.05
CA LEU A 123 -8.64 19.40 -2.25
C LEU A 123 -8.34 18.02 -2.86
N PRO A 124 -9.00 17.54 -3.94
CA PRO A 124 -8.71 16.19 -4.48
C PRO A 124 -7.26 15.99 -4.89
N LEU A 125 -6.68 16.93 -5.65
CA LEU A 125 -5.29 16.81 -6.11
C LEU A 125 -4.28 16.95 -4.96
N PRO A 126 -4.38 17.95 -4.06
CA PRO A 126 -3.49 18.03 -2.89
C PRO A 126 -3.57 16.80 -1.98
N SER A 127 -4.78 16.27 -1.72
CA SER A 127 -4.93 15.08 -0.88
C SER A 127 -4.38 13.82 -1.56
N LEU A 128 -4.57 13.67 -2.88
CA LEU A 128 -3.97 12.59 -3.66
C LEU A 128 -2.44 12.70 -3.64
N PHE A 129 -1.90 13.90 -3.86
CA PHE A 129 -0.47 14.14 -3.78
C PHE A 129 0.08 13.72 -2.41
N LEU A 130 -0.57 14.14 -1.32
CA LEU A 130 -0.12 13.83 0.03
C LEU A 130 -0.09 12.31 0.29
N VAL A 131 -1.16 11.58 -0.06
CA VAL A 131 -1.21 10.13 0.19
C VAL A 131 -0.24 9.36 -0.71
N MET A 132 -0.06 9.78 -1.96
CA MET A 132 0.86 9.14 -2.90
C MET A 132 2.33 9.46 -2.57
N TYR A 133 2.59 10.67 -2.05
CA TYR A 133 3.89 11.02 -1.46
C TYR A 133 4.21 10.13 -0.27
N ALA A 134 3.27 10.00 0.68
CA ALA A 134 3.45 9.15 1.84
C ALA A 134 3.63 7.67 1.45
N PHE A 135 2.93 7.20 0.41
CA PHE A 135 3.12 5.86 -0.14
C PHE A 135 4.51 5.66 -0.76
N GLY A 136 4.98 6.63 -1.55
CA GLY A 136 6.34 6.64 -2.09
C GLY A 136 7.39 6.58 -0.98
N TYR A 137 7.23 7.42 0.04
CA TYR A 137 8.14 7.52 1.18
C TYR A 137 8.15 6.24 2.02
N ASN A 138 6.98 5.74 2.42
CA ASN A 138 6.86 4.68 3.42
C ASN A 138 7.03 3.27 2.83
N ASN A 139 6.57 3.04 1.59
CA ASN A 139 6.52 1.69 1.00
C ASN A 139 7.42 1.55 -0.22
N VAL A 140 7.38 2.47 -1.19
CA VAL A 140 8.15 2.30 -2.44
C VAL A 140 9.64 2.45 -2.18
N ALA A 141 10.04 3.34 -1.27
CA ALA A 141 11.43 3.53 -0.85
C ALA A 141 12.08 2.26 -0.26
N LEU A 142 11.29 1.30 0.25
CA LEU A 142 11.83 0.02 0.71
C LEU A 142 12.48 -0.80 -0.40
N PHE A 143 12.20 -0.49 -1.67
CA PHE A 143 12.71 -1.21 -2.83
C PHE A 143 13.64 -0.32 -3.67
N SER A 144 14.07 0.84 -3.17
CA SER A 144 14.81 1.84 -3.95
C SER A 144 16.33 1.63 -3.98
N HIS A 145 16.78 0.44 -4.36
CA HIS A 145 18.21 0.16 -4.57
C HIS A 145 18.76 0.87 -5.81
N ASN A 146 17.95 0.90 -6.87
CA ASN A 146 18.27 1.57 -8.12
C ASN A 146 17.16 2.58 -8.46
N LEU A 147 17.51 3.87 -8.49
CA LEU A 147 16.56 4.96 -8.69
C LEU A 147 15.84 4.87 -10.04
N ILE A 148 16.55 4.49 -11.11
CA ILE A 148 15.97 4.41 -12.46
C ILE A 148 14.92 3.30 -12.49
N LEU A 149 15.28 2.10 -12.01
CA LEU A 149 14.35 0.97 -11.97
C LEU A 149 13.16 1.26 -11.06
N THR A 150 13.38 1.89 -9.91
CA THR A 150 12.30 2.29 -8.99
C THR A 150 11.36 3.30 -9.65
N ALA A 151 11.90 4.27 -10.40
CA ALA A 151 11.11 5.23 -11.14
C ALA A 151 10.27 4.57 -12.24
N SER A 152 10.88 3.63 -12.98
CA SER A 152 10.18 2.82 -13.99
C SER A 152 9.07 1.96 -13.36
N ALA A 153 9.35 1.27 -12.25
CA ALA A 153 8.36 0.48 -11.51
C ALA A 153 7.21 1.36 -11.01
N THR A 154 7.52 2.55 -10.51
CA THR A 154 6.52 3.52 -10.04
C THR A 154 5.63 3.98 -11.19
N ALA A 155 6.20 4.41 -12.31
CA ALA A 155 5.44 4.87 -13.47
C ALA A 155 4.57 3.75 -14.06
N LEU A 156 5.16 2.59 -14.34
CA LEU A 156 4.47 1.43 -14.92
C LEU A 156 3.39 0.89 -13.98
N GLY A 157 3.73 0.68 -12.71
CA GLY A 157 2.79 0.18 -11.71
C GLY A 157 1.60 1.11 -11.52
N THR A 158 1.84 2.43 -11.46
CA THR A 158 0.76 3.41 -11.32
C THR A 158 -0.12 3.46 -12.57
N TYR A 159 0.49 3.39 -13.76
CA TYR A 159 -0.24 3.35 -15.03
C TYR A 159 -1.13 2.10 -15.15
N LEU A 160 -0.57 0.92 -14.87
CA LEU A 160 -1.31 -0.34 -14.90
C LEU A 160 -2.41 -0.34 -13.83
N GLY A 161 -2.09 0.06 -12.60
CA GLY A 161 -3.06 0.14 -11.52
C GLY A 161 -4.20 1.10 -11.81
N LEU A 162 -3.93 2.24 -12.46
CA LEU A 162 -4.98 3.15 -12.92
C LEU A 162 -5.96 2.49 -13.87
N GLY A 163 -5.47 1.75 -14.87
CA GLY A 163 -6.31 1.07 -15.86
C GLY A 163 -7.32 0.12 -15.24
N PHE A 164 -6.91 -0.62 -14.21
CA PHE A 164 -7.76 -1.58 -13.50
C PHE A 164 -8.51 -0.99 -12.29
N SER A 165 -8.17 0.22 -11.83
CA SER A 165 -8.89 0.90 -10.73
C SER A 165 -10.30 1.38 -11.08
N ARG A 166 -10.75 1.17 -12.32
CA ARG A 166 -12.09 1.56 -12.80
C ARG A 166 -13.25 0.95 -12.02
N TRP A 167 -13.04 -0.18 -11.34
CA TRP A 167 -14.06 -0.73 -10.44
C TRP A 167 -14.48 0.26 -9.33
N VAL A 168 -13.65 1.27 -9.02
CA VAL A 168 -14.00 2.36 -8.09
C VAL A 168 -15.05 3.30 -8.69
N ALA A 169 -15.17 3.39 -10.01
CA ALA A 169 -16.28 4.09 -10.67
C ALA A 169 -17.63 3.41 -10.37
N ASP A 170 -17.63 2.08 -10.24
CA ASP A 170 -18.80 1.30 -9.80
C ASP A 170 -19.07 1.43 -8.30
N LEU A 171 -18.18 2.10 -7.55
CA LEU A 171 -18.55 2.60 -6.23
C LEU A 171 -19.49 3.85 -6.32
N VAL A 172 -19.89 4.22 -7.56
CA VAL A 172 -20.96 5.10 -8.12
C VAL A 172 -21.17 6.50 -7.53
N ALA A 173 -20.65 6.85 -6.36
CA ALA A 173 -20.79 8.21 -5.87
C ALA A 173 -19.75 8.63 -4.85
N LEU A 174 -18.48 8.20 -4.97
CA LEU A 174 -17.40 8.75 -4.15
C LEU A 174 -17.28 10.25 -4.42
N ARG A 175 -18.07 11.05 -3.70
CA ARG A 175 -18.06 12.49 -3.75
C ARG A 175 -16.63 12.95 -3.52
N SER A 176 -16.25 14.03 -4.15
CA SER A 176 -14.92 14.63 -4.00
C SER A 176 -14.47 14.72 -2.53
N ARG A 177 -15.39 15.12 -1.64
CA ARG A 177 -15.21 15.14 -0.18
C ARG A 177 -14.79 13.79 0.42
N THR A 178 -15.40 12.70 -0.04
CA THR A 178 -15.15 11.35 0.47
C THR A 178 -13.78 10.85 0.04
N ALA A 179 -13.40 11.05 -1.23
CA ALA A 179 -12.07 10.72 -1.71
C ALA A 179 -10.98 11.48 -0.93
N VAL A 180 -11.19 12.78 -0.70
CA VAL A 180 -10.29 13.61 0.13
C VAL A 180 -10.21 13.07 1.57
N ALA A 181 -11.34 12.75 2.20
CA ALA A 181 -11.36 12.20 3.56
C ALA A 181 -10.58 10.88 3.69
N ILE A 182 -10.73 9.98 2.70
CA ILE A 182 -10.00 8.72 2.63
C ILE A 182 -8.50 9.00 2.47
N ASN A 183 -8.11 9.81 1.49
CA ASN A 183 -6.70 10.16 1.24
C ASN A 183 -6.03 10.75 2.49
N LEU A 184 -6.69 11.69 3.17
CA LEU A 184 -6.17 12.30 4.39
C LEU A 184 -6.02 11.27 5.54
N SER A 185 -6.98 10.35 5.69
CA SER A 185 -6.91 9.32 6.73
C SER A 185 -5.77 8.33 6.48
N VAL A 186 -5.59 7.93 5.22
CA VAL A 186 -4.49 7.07 4.82
C VAL A 186 -3.16 7.79 5.00
N ALA A 187 -3.08 9.08 4.64
CA ALA A 187 -1.89 9.89 4.89
C ALA A 187 -1.56 9.96 6.39
N VAL A 188 -2.53 10.17 7.27
CA VAL A 188 -2.30 10.14 8.74
C VAL A 188 -1.73 8.79 9.18
N GLY A 189 -2.30 7.67 8.71
CA GLY A 189 -1.76 6.34 9.00
C GLY A 189 -0.33 6.16 8.50
N ALA A 190 -0.04 6.66 7.31
CA ALA A 190 1.29 6.63 6.73
C ALA A 190 2.28 7.48 7.53
N PHE A 191 1.89 8.66 8.00
CA PHE A 191 2.73 9.49 8.85
C PHE A 191 3.10 8.80 10.17
N ILE A 192 2.15 8.09 10.80
CA ILE A 192 2.43 7.28 12.00
C ILE A 192 3.49 6.22 11.69
N GLY A 193 3.33 5.50 10.57
CA GLY A 193 4.32 4.52 10.12
C GLY A 193 5.70 5.12 9.81
N ILE A 194 5.73 6.27 9.13
CA ILE A 194 6.96 7.00 8.81
C ILE A 194 7.69 7.41 10.09
N LEU A 195 6.99 7.99 11.06
CA LEU A 195 7.58 8.39 12.34
C LEU A 195 8.11 7.19 13.14
N ALA A 196 7.47 6.02 13.01
CA ALA A 196 7.93 4.79 13.64
C ALA A 196 9.01 4.05 12.85
N GLY A 197 9.33 4.47 11.62
CA GLY A 197 10.22 3.72 10.71
C GLY A 197 9.67 2.35 10.32
N ILE A 198 8.34 2.22 10.23
CA ILE A 198 7.63 0.97 9.94
C ILE A 198 6.71 1.21 8.72
N PRO A 199 6.77 0.37 7.67
CA PRO A 199 5.86 0.48 6.54
C PRO A 199 4.43 0.15 6.97
N ILE A 200 3.43 0.76 6.36
CA ILE A 200 2.02 0.44 6.64
C ILE A 200 1.35 -0.25 5.45
N SER A 201 0.23 -0.92 5.72
CA SER A 201 -0.66 -1.40 4.67
C SER A 201 -1.62 -0.31 4.24
N PHE A 202 -1.23 0.45 3.22
CA PHE A 202 -2.08 1.47 2.60
C PHE A 202 -3.41 0.90 2.12
N THR A 203 -3.39 -0.32 1.58
CA THR A 203 -4.60 -1.03 1.15
C THR A 203 -5.56 -1.30 2.31
N LEU A 204 -5.06 -1.78 3.46
CA LEU A 204 -5.91 -2.01 4.64
C LEU A 204 -6.48 -0.69 5.19
N VAL A 205 -5.65 0.34 5.35
CA VAL A 205 -6.08 1.64 5.87
C VAL A 205 -7.08 2.30 4.90
N ALA A 206 -6.87 2.19 3.60
CA ALA A 206 -7.78 2.75 2.59
C ALA A 206 -9.13 2.03 2.61
N TYR A 207 -9.17 0.70 2.64
CA TYR A 207 -10.45 -0.03 2.73
C TYR A 207 -11.17 0.23 4.06
N SER A 208 -10.43 0.34 5.16
CA SER A 208 -10.98 0.70 6.47
C SER A 208 -11.57 2.12 6.45
N ALA A 209 -10.87 3.08 5.84
CA ALA A 209 -11.35 4.45 5.65
C ALA A 209 -12.59 4.50 4.75
N MET A 210 -12.62 3.70 3.67
CA MET A 210 -13.79 3.55 2.81
C MET A 210 -15.00 3.03 3.59
N LEU A 211 -14.82 2.04 4.48
CA LEU A 211 -15.90 1.54 5.35
C LEU A 211 -16.44 2.64 6.29
N VAL A 212 -15.55 3.35 6.99
CA VAL A 212 -15.95 4.45 7.89
C VAL A 212 -16.66 5.57 7.13
N ALA A 213 -16.14 5.92 5.95
CA ALA A 213 -16.78 6.88 5.05
C ALA A 213 -18.17 6.41 4.59
N SER A 214 -18.33 5.12 4.26
CA SER A 214 -19.62 4.58 3.86
C SER A 214 -20.66 4.65 4.96
N TYR A 215 -20.26 4.40 6.21
CA TYR A 215 -21.12 4.58 7.38
C TYR A 215 -21.47 6.07 7.57
N SER A 216 -20.46 6.94 7.53
CA SER A 216 -20.60 8.39 7.79
C SER A 216 -21.49 9.11 6.78
N PHE A 217 -21.45 8.70 5.52
CA PHE A 217 -22.21 9.33 4.43
C PHE A 217 -23.42 8.51 3.99
N SER A 218 -23.79 7.44 4.72
CA SER A 218 -24.87 6.51 4.34
C SER A 218 -24.72 5.99 2.90
N MET A 219 -23.49 5.73 2.48
CA MET A 219 -23.18 5.27 1.13
C MET A 219 -23.26 3.74 1.09
N ARG A 220 -24.07 3.22 0.19
CA ARG A 220 -24.38 1.80 0.07
C ARG A 220 -23.35 1.08 -0.79
N VAL A 221 -22.09 0.93 -0.38
CA VAL A 221 -21.09 0.55 -1.40
C VAL A 221 -19.86 -0.26 -1.01
N VAL A 222 -19.32 -0.19 0.21
CA VAL A 222 -18.10 -0.96 0.49
C VAL A 222 -18.47 -2.35 0.96
N LYS A 223 -18.26 -3.35 0.09
CA LYS A 223 -18.34 -4.75 0.48
C LYS A 223 -17.34 -4.99 1.62
N ILE A 224 -17.86 -5.27 2.81
CA ILE A 224 -17.05 -5.61 4.00
C ILE A 224 -16.01 -6.71 3.68
N GLU A 225 -16.34 -7.58 2.72
CA GLU A 225 -15.44 -8.57 2.11
C GLU A 225 -14.07 -8.00 1.69
N LYS A 226 -14.00 -6.80 1.11
CA LYS A 226 -12.73 -6.20 0.68
C LYS A 226 -11.84 -5.84 1.86
N PHE A 227 -12.44 -5.32 2.95
CA PHE A 227 -11.73 -5.09 4.20
C PHE A 227 -11.26 -6.39 4.83
N VAL A 228 -12.15 -7.39 4.94
CA VAL A 228 -11.81 -8.71 5.51
C VAL A 228 -10.65 -9.34 4.75
N LYS A 229 -10.68 -9.31 3.41
CA LYS A 229 -9.58 -9.81 2.57
C LYS A 229 -8.28 -9.04 2.79
N ALA A 230 -8.32 -7.71 2.91
CA ALA A 230 -7.14 -6.91 3.21
C ALA A 230 -6.57 -7.22 4.60
N TYR A 231 -7.43 -7.44 5.60
CA TYR A 231 -7.02 -7.80 6.96
C TYR A 231 -6.42 -9.22 6.99
N LEU A 232 -7.07 -10.18 6.33
CA LEU A 232 -6.53 -11.54 6.14
C LEU A 232 -5.18 -11.50 5.41
N GLY A 233 -4.97 -10.57 4.47
CA GLY A 233 -3.68 -10.36 3.82
C GLY A 233 -2.58 -9.96 4.81
N ILE A 234 -2.88 -9.15 5.83
CA ILE A 234 -1.93 -8.82 6.90
C ILE A 234 -1.64 -10.02 7.78
N VAL A 235 -2.68 -10.75 8.21
CA VAL A 235 -2.51 -11.97 9.01
C VAL A 235 -1.68 -13.01 8.24
N ALA A 236 -1.97 -13.21 6.96
CA ALA A 236 -1.21 -14.11 6.09
C ALA A 236 0.25 -13.65 5.92
N ALA A 237 0.50 -12.35 5.75
CA ALA A 237 1.86 -11.81 5.67
C ALA A 237 2.65 -12.04 6.97
N LEU A 238 2.01 -11.87 8.13
CA LEU A 238 2.62 -12.13 9.44
C LEU A 238 2.93 -13.61 9.65
N LEU A 239 1.98 -14.49 9.35
CA LEU A 239 2.18 -15.93 9.41
C LEU A 239 3.26 -16.39 8.45
N ALA A 240 3.27 -15.87 7.23
CA ALA A 240 4.30 -16.15 6.24
C ALA A 240 5.69 -15.71 6.71
N ALA A 241 5.82 -14.49 7.23
CA ALA A 241 7.10 -14.01 7.77
C ALA A 241 7.59 -14.89 8.93
N PHE A 242 6.69 -15.32 9.83
CA PHE A 242 7.03 -16.26 10.89
C PHE A 242 7.48 -17.62 10.35
N ILE A 243 6.74 -18.19 9.39
CA ILE A 243 7.10 -19.46 8.73
C ILE A 243 8.46 -19.33 8.04
N PHE A 244 8.74 -18.22 7.37
CA PHE A 244 10.02 -17.98 6.71
C PHE A 244 11.18 -18.04 7.70
N HIS A 245 11.09 -17.31 8.82
CA HIS A 245 12.13 -17.34 9.86
C HIS A 245 12.35 -18.74 10.46
N VAL A 246 11.31 -19.56 10.55
CA VAL A 246 11.42 -20.94 11.06
C VAL A 246 11.97 -21.90 10.01
N ALA A 247 11.59 -21.73 8.74
CA ALA A 247 11.93 -22.65 7.66
C ALA A 247 13.28 -22.35 6.99
N GLU A 248 13.70 -21.08 6.93
CA GLU A 248 14.94 -20.66 6.28
C GLU A 248 16.19 -21.39 6.84
N PRO A 249 16.38 -21.52 8.17
CA PRO A 249 17.50 -22.29 8.73
C PRO A 249 17.45 -23.78 8.35
N LEU A 250 16.25 -24.34 8.16
CA LEU A 250 16.06 -25.74 7.80
C LEU A 250 16.36 -26.01 6.31
N LEU A 251 16.14 -25.00 5.46
CA LEU A 251 16.49 -25.05 4.03
C LEU A 251 17.99 -24.83 3.79
N GLN A 252 18.70 -24.22 4.74
CA GLN A 252 20.17 -24.08 4.75
C GLN A 252 20.90 -25.33 5.28
N SER A 253 20.37 -26.55 5.02
CA SER A 253 20.96 -27.84 5.46
C SER A 253 22.49 -27.93 5.27
N PRO A 254 23.22 -28.70 6.11
CA PRO A 254 24.62 -28.48 6.54
C PRO A 254 25.72 -28.66 5.48
N ALA A 255 25.39 -28.65 4.19
CA ALA A 255 26.35 -28.69 3.10
C ALA A 255 27.21 -27.42 2.99
N SER A 256 26.84 -26.31 3.64
CA SER A 256 27.62 -25.06 3.67
C SER A 256 28.40 -24.82 4.96
N GLN A 257 28.36 -25.74 5.94
CA GLN A 257 29.14 -25.64 7.18
C GLN A 257 30.43 -26.49 7.15
N ALA A 258 30.71 -27.17 6.03
CA ALA A 258 31.86 -28.04 5.83
C ALA A 258 32.91 -27.47 4.84
N SER A 259 32.91 -26.16 4.60
CA SER A 259 33.91 -25.46 3.78
C SER A 259 34.67 -24.41 4.56
#